data_AF-A0A2A6C4E9-F1
#
_entry.id   AF-A0A2A6C4E9-F1
#
_cell.length_a   1.000
_cell.length_b   1.000
_cell.length_c   1.000
_cell.angle_alpha   90.00
_cell.angle_beta   90.00
_cell.angle_gamma   90.00
#
_symmetry.space_group_name_H-M   'P 1'
#
loop_
_entity.id
_entity.type
_entity.pdbx_description
1 polymer ?
#
loop_
_entity_poly.entity_id
_entity_poly.type
_entity_poly.pdbx_seq_one_letter_code
_entity_poly.pdbx_strand_id
1 'polypeptide(L)'
;MRVRANTITPLLERIEKEFKLRSNKPSKNLSISEDAEQLIDNIRHEIFENLQSYYQNELGLTDFSVRLGNLMSLNHTIQECHSLFKVAMRFFSSVFDLHMTEKSMEAIMI
;
A
#
# COMPACT_ATOMS: atom_id res chain seq x y z
N MET A 1 -26.58 10.42 1.63
CA MET A 1 -25.22 10.63 1.12
C MET A 1 -25.03 9.79 -0.12
N ARG A 2 -24.97 10.39 -1.30
CA ARG A 2 -24.73 9.70 -2.58
C ARG A 2 -23.40 10.23 -3.10
N VAL A 3 -22.30 9.74 -2.53
CA VAL A 3 -20.98 9.89 -3.15
C VAL A 3 -21.17 9.37 -4.58
N ARG A 4 -20.86 10.19 -5.60
CA ARG A 4 -21.04 9.77 -6.99
C ARG A 4 -20.18 8.53 -7.22
N ALA A 5 -20.82 7.36 -7.16
CA ALA A 5 -20.22 6.07 -7.46
C ALA A 5 -19.48 6.14 -8.80
N ASN A 6 -19.99 6.93 -9.74
CA ASN A 6 -19.52 7.08 -11.11
C ASN A 6 -18.04 7.50 -11.28
N THR A 7 -17.39 8.14 -10.29
CA THR A 7 -15.96 8.53 -10.39
C THR A 7 -15.03 7.53 -9.70
N ILE A 8 -15.53 6.80 -8.70
CA ILE A 8 -14.73 5.84 -7.92
C ILE A 8 -14.66 4.48 -8.64
N THR A 9 -15.72 4.08 -9.37
CA THR A 9 -15.75 2.84 -10.15
C THR A 9 -14.58 2.71 -11.13
N PRO A 10 -14.26 3.71 -11.99
CA PRO A 10 -13.16 3.57 -12.95
C PRO A 10 -11.77 3.49 -12.30
N LEU A 11 -11.56 4.14 -11.15
CA LEU A 11 -10.29 4.05 -10.40
C LEU A 11 -10.15 2.69 -9.72
N LEU A 12 -11.22 2.18 -9.10
CA LEU A 12 -11.25 0.84 -8.53
C LEU A 12 -11.04 -0.24 -9.58
N GLU A 13 -11.65 -0.11 -10.76
CA GLU A 13 -11.45 -1.03 -11.89
C GLU A 13 -9.99 -1.01 -12.39
N ARG A 14 -9.36 0.17 -12.46
CA ARG A 14 -7.92 0.29 -12.78
C ARG A 14 -7.04 -0.38 -11.73
N ILE A 15 -7.30 -0.12 -10.45
CA ILE A 15 -6.55 -0.71 -9.33
C ILE A 15 -6.71 -2.24 -9.32
N GLU A 16 -7.93 -2.73 -9.52
CA GLU A 16 -8.22 -4.16 -9.53
C GLU A 16 -7.56 -4.88 -10.71
N LYS A 17 -7.56 -4.25 -11.89
CA LYS A 17 -6.88 -4.76 -13.09
C LYS A 17 -5.37 -4.91 -12.86
N GLU A 18 -4.72 -3.90 -12.28
CA GLU A 18 -3.29 -3.93 -11.98
C GLU A 18 -2.95 -4.95 -10.88
N PHE A 19 -3.80 -5.08 -9.85
CA PHE A 19 -3.63 -6.08 -8.80
C PHE A 19 -3.68 -7.53 -9.36
N LYS A 20 -4.62 -7.78 -10.28
CA LYS A 20 -4.72 -9.06 -11.02
C LYS A 20 -3.50 -9.31 -11.91
N LEU A 21 -2.96 -8.28 -12.56
CA LEU A 21 -1.74 -8.37 -13.37
C LEU A 21 -0.51 -8.75 -12.53
N ARG A 22 -0.46 -8.26 -11.29
CA ARG A 22 0.62 -8.52 -10.32
C ARG A 22 0.57 -9.92 -9.73
N SER A 23 -0.62 -10.51 -9.59
CA SER A 23 -0.80 -11.89 -9.09
C SER A 23 -0.31 -12.96 -10.06
N ASN A 24 -0.07 -12.61 -11.34
CA ASN A 24 0.27 -13.56 -12.41
C ASN A 24 1.77 -13.60 -12.78
N LYS A 25 2.65 -12.84 -12.12
CA LYS A 25 4.10 -12.86 -12.40
C LYS A 25 4.89 -13.52 -11.25
N PRO A 26 5.69 -14.57 -11.53
CA PRO A 26 6.50 -15.21 -10.52
C PRO A 26 7.59 -14.27 -10.02
N SER A 27 7.72 -14.26 -8.70
CA SER A 27 8.60 -13.45 -7.87
C SER A 27 10.07 -13.48 -8.30
N LYS A 28 10.54 -12.34 -8.82
CA LYS A 28 11.95 -11.90 -8.72
C LYS A 28 11.95 -10.45 -8.26
N ASN A 29 12.55 -10.21 -7.09
CA ASN A 29 12.87 -8.90 -6.50
C ASN A 29 12.27 -7.70 -7.26
N LEU A 30 10.97 -7.44 -7.06
CA LEU A 30 10.30 -6.32 -7.71
C LEU A 30 10.79 -5.03 -7.05
N SER A 31 11.81 -4.39 -7.63
CA SER A 31 11.72 -2.94 -7.75
C SER A 31 10.41 -2.68 -8.48
N ILE A 32 9.58 -1.80 -7.94
CA ILE A 32 8.37 -1.40 -8.67
C ILE A 32 8.88 -0.83 -10.01
N SER A 33 8.29 -1.28 -11.13
CA SER A 33 8.64 -0.71 -12.43
C SER A 33 8.41 0.80 -12.35
N GLU A 34 9.29 1.62 -12.89
CA GLU A 34 9.13 3.09 -12.88
C GLU A 34 7.74 3.49 -13.39
N ASP A 35 7.22 2.79 -14.41
CA ASP A 35 5.85 2.95 -14.92
C ASP A 35 4.75 2.72 -13.85
N ALA A 36 4.96 1.76 -12.96
CA ALA A 36 4.00 1.45 -11.89
C ALA A 36 4.11 2.44 -10.73
N GLU A 37 5.30 2.96 -10.43
CA GLU A 37 5.47 4.09 -9.51
C GLU A 37 4.76 5.33 -10.05
N GLN A 38 4.99 5.66 -11.32
CA GLN A 38 4.35 6.78 -11.99
C GLN A 38 2.82 6.63 -12.03
N LEU A 39 2.31 5.42 -12.29
CA LEU A 39 0.87 5.15 -12.26
C LEU A 39 0.28 5.37 -10.86
N ILE A 40 0.95 4.87 -9.82
CA ILE A 40 0.52 5.06 -8.44
C ILE A 40 0.51 6.54 -8.07
N ASP A 41 1.52 7.30 -8.49
CA ASP A 41 1.61 8.73 -8.23
C ASP A 41 0.50 9.51 -8.95
N ASN A 42 0.18 9.15 -10.19
CA ASN A 42 -0.93 9.73 -10.94
C ASN A 42 -2.29 9.46 -10.24
N ILE A 43 -2.52 8.22 -9.80
CA ILE A 43 -3.74 7.87 -9.05
C ILE A 43 -3.81 8.65 -7.74
N ARG A 44 -2.68 8.78 -7.03
CA ARG A 44 -2.61 9.52 -5.77
C ARG A 44 -2.95 11.00 -5.99
N HIS A 45 -2.43 11.60 -7.05
CA HIS A 45 -2.73 12.98 -7.43
C HIS A 45 -4.22 13.19 -7.71
N GLU A 46 -4.82 12.31 -8.52
CA GLU A 46 -6.26 12.36 -8.84
C GLU A 46 -7.14 12.22 -7.58
N ILE A 47 -6.78 11.34 -6.65
CA ILE A 47 -7.50 11.20 -5.37
C ILE A 47 -7.42 12.49 -4.56
N PHE A 48 -6.26 13.15 -4.52
CA PHE A 48 -6.10 14.41 -3.77
C PHE A 48 -6.87 15.56 -4.38
N GLU A 49 -6.87 15.70 -5.71
CA GLU A 49 -7.67 16.71 -6.40
C GLU A 49 -9.17 16.51 -6.13
N ASN A 50 -9.63 15.26 -6.18
CA ASN A 50 -11.01 14.91 -5.87
C ASN A 50 -11.37 15.22 -4.41
N LEU A 51 -10.49 14.90 -3.46
CA LEU A 51 -10.68 15.22 -2.04
C LEU A 51 -10.73 16.72 -1.79
N GLN A 52 -9.83 17.48 -2.41
CA GLN A 52 -9.82 18.94 -2.33
C GLN A 52 -11.13 19.52 -2.88
N SER A 53 -11.54 19.10 -4.09
CA SER A 53 -12.78 19.54 -4.72
C SER A 53 -13.99 19.22 -3.86
N TYR A 54 -14.04 18.03 -3.26
CA TYR A 54 -15.10 17.63 -2.34
C TYR A 54 -15.15 18.51 -1.09
N TYR A 55 -13.99 18.75 -0.44
CA TYR A 55 -13.93 19.60 0.75
C TYR A 55 -14.36 21.05 0.46
N GLN A 56 -13.95 21.61 -0.67
CA GLN A 56 -14.31 22.97 -1.06
C GLN A 56 -15.77 23.08 -1.50
N ASN A 57 -16.20 22.23 -2.43
CA ASN A 57 -17.46 22.42 -3.15
C ASN A 57 -18.66 21.78 -2.42
N GLU A 58 -18.47 20.64 -1.77
CA GLU A 58 -19.58 19.95 -1.08
C GLU A 58 -19.65 20.30 0.40
N LEU A 59 -18.51 20.48 1.07
CA LEU A 59 -18.45 20.76 2.50
C LEU A 59 -18.25 22.25 2.83
N GLY A 60 -17.96 23.10 1.83
CA GLY A 60 -17.75 24.53 2.01
C GLY A 60 -16.56 24.86 2.91
N LEU A 61 -15.60 23.94 3.04
CA LEU A 61 -14.44 24.12 3.91
C LEU A 61 -13.39 24.98 3.21
N THR A 62 -13.13 26.16 3.77
CA THR A 62 -12.06 27.06 3.33
C THR A 62 -10.68 26.56 3.75
N ASP A 63 -10.57 25.95 4.94
CA ASP A 63 -9.30 25.51 5.55
C ASP A 63 -9.15 23.98 5.56
N PHE A 64 -9.28 23.36 4.39
CA PHE A 64 -9.14 21.89 4.22
C PHE A 64 -7.68 21.41 4.18
N SER A 65 -6.72 22.32 4.00
CA SER A 65 -5.28 22.03 3.85
C SER A 65 -4.70 21.25 5.03
N VAL A 66 -5.07 21.61 6.26
CA VAL A 66 -4.64 20.89 7.47
C VAL A 66 -5.14 19.44 7.46
N ARG A 67 -6.40 19.22 7.07
CA ARG A 67 -6.98 17.87 7.00
C ARG A 67 -6.32 17.05 5.90
N LEU A 68 -6.04 17.65 4.75
CA LEU A 68 -5.33 16.98 3.65
C LEU A 68 -3.89 16.63 4.06
N GLY A 69 -3.20 17.54 4.74
CA GLY A 69 -1.87 17.32 5.30
C GLY A 69 -1.85 16.16 6.29
N ASN A 70 -2.81 16.13 7.23
CA ASN A 70 -2.94 15.03 8.18
C ASN A 70 -3.15 13.67 7.50
N LEU A 71 -3.94 13.62 6.42
CA LEU A 71 -4.14 12.40 5.64
C LEU A 71 -2.84 11.95 4.94
N MET A 72 -2.07 12.88 4.39
CA MET A 72 -0.76 12.57 3.80
C MET A 72 0.22 12.03 4.84
N SER A 73 0.31 12.67 6.00
CA SER A 73 1.17 12.21 7.11
C SER A 73 0.76 10.83 7.63
N LEU A 74 -0.55 10.56 7.75
CA LEU A 74 -1.06 9.25 8.12
C LEU A 74 -0.69 8.20 7.08
N ASN A 75 -0.89 8.48 5.79
CA ASN A 75 -0.51 7.57 4.72
C ASN A 75 0.99 7.25 4.73
N HIS A 76 1.85 8.26 4.93
CA HIS A 76 3.29 8.06 5.08
C HIS A 76 3.62 7.16 6.27
N THR A 77 3.00 7.42 7.43
CA THR A 77 3.19 6.61 8.65
C THR A 77 2.81 5.15 8.42
N ILE A 78 1.71 4.89 7.72
CA ILE A 78 1.27 3.53 7.37
C ILE A 78 2.30 2.82 6.48
N GLN A 79 2.86 3.51 5.48
CA GLN A 79 3.89 2.95 4.60
C GLN A 79 5.16 2.59 5.38
N GLU A 80 5.58 3.44 6.29
CA GLU A 80 6.73 3.21 7.16
C GLU A 80 6.49 2.01 8.09
N CYS A 81 5.32 1.95 8.75
CA CYS A 81 4.91 0.80 9.56
C CYS A 81 4.93 -0.50 8.76
N HIS A 82 4.43 -0.49 7.52
CA HIS A 82 4.45 -1.66 6.65
C HIS A 82 5.89 -2.10 6.29
N SER A 83 6.79 -1.14 6.05
CA SER A 83 8.21 -1.43 5.82
C SER A 83 8.86 -2.10 7.04
N LEU A 84 8.65 -1.52 8.23
CA LEU A 84 9.14 -2.09 9.49
C LEU A 84 8.57 -3.48 9.77
N PHE A 85 7.26 -3.66 9.54
CA PHE A 85 6.60 -4.95 9.70
C PHE A 85 7.20 -6.02 8.78
N LYS A 86 7.52 -5.68 7.53
CA LYS A 86 8.20 -6.59 6.59
C LYS A 86 9.58 -7.02 7.10
N VAL A 87 10.33 -6.11 7.71
CA VAL A 87 11.63 -6.44 8.33
C VAL A 87 11.44 -7.36 9.53
N ALA A 88 10.46 -7.07 10.41
CA ALA A 88 10.14 -7.90 11.56
C ALA A 88 9.74 -9.32 11.14
N MET A 89 8.88 -9.46 10.13
CA MET A 89 8.48 -10.78 9.61
C MET A 89 9.65 -11.58 9.05
N ARG A 90 10.58 -10.93 8.34
CA ARG A 90 11.82 -11.59 7.87
C ARG A 90 12.67 -12.09 9.03
N PHE A 91 12.84 -11.26 10.06
CA PHE A 91 13.57 -11.65 11.27
C PHE A 91 12.94 -12.88 11.93
N PHE A 92 11.62 -12.87 12.14
CA PHE A 92 10.92 -14.02 12.73
C PHE A 92 11.06 -15.29 11.88
N SER A 93 10.97 -15.18 10.55
CA SER A 93 11.21 -16.32 9.65
C SER A 93 12.61 -16.89 9.85
N SER A 94 13.65 -16.04 9.88
CA SER A 94 15.03 -16.52 10.05
C SER A 94 15.29 -17.16 11.42
N VAL A 95 14.72 -16.61 12.50
CA VAL A 95 14.82 -17.21 13.85
C VAL A 95 14.12 -18.57 13.88
N PHE A 96 12.94 -18.66 13.27
CA PHE A 96 12.21 -19.91 13.19
C PHE A 96 12.96 -20.97 12.36
N ASP A 97 13.49 -20.60 11.20
CA ASP A 97 14.28 -21.49 10.35
C ASP A 97 15.53 -22.02 11.08
N LEU A 98 16.23 -21.16 11.82
CA LEU A 98 17.38 -21.54 12.65
C LEU A 98 16.96 -22.56 13.73
N HIS A 99 15.88 -22.28 14.45
CA HIS A 99 15.37 -23.16 15.50
C HIS A 99 14.96 -24.54 14.96
N MET A 100 14.25 -24.55 13.83
CA MET A 100 13.87 -25.80 13.16
C MET A 100 15.10 -26.57 12.66
N THR A 101 16.12 -25.87 12.16
CA THR A 101 17.38 -26.49 11.71
C THR A 101 18.12 -27.13 12.88
N GLU A 102 18.23 -26.43 14.02
CA GLU A 102 18.85 -26.97 15.24
C GLU A 102 18.11 -28.23 15.73
N LYS A 103 16.77 -28.19 15.79
CA LYS A 103 15.95 -29.34 16.20
C LYS A 103 16.06 -30.53 15.26
N SER A 104 16.17 -30.29 13.95
CA SER A 104 16.35 -31.37 12.98
C SER A 104 17.76 -31.98 13.03
N MET A 105 18.79 -31.19 13.30
CA MET A 105 20.15 -31.71 13.52
C MET A 105 20.21 -32.58 14.78
N GLU A 106 19.61 -32.13 15.90
CA GLU A 106 19.51 -32.93 17.12
C GLU A 106 18.81 -34.28 16.88
N ALA A 107 17.75 -34.30 16.07
CA ALA A 107 17.00 -35.52 15.76
C ALA A 107 17.75 -36.52 14.87
N ILE A 108 18.76 -36.09 14.11
CA ILE A 108 19.56 -36.95 13.22
C ILE A 108 20.80 -37.53 13.94
N MET A 109 21.22 -36.93 15.06
CA MET A 109 22.38 -37.38 15.85
C MET A 109 22.05 -38.47 16.89
N ILE A 110 20.80 -38.93 16.96
CA ILE A 110 20.31 -40.05 17.79
C ILE A 110 20.04 -41.25 16.88
#